data_AF-A0A124IXD8-F1
#
_entry.id   AF-A0A124IXD8-F1
#
_cell.length_a   1.000
_cell.length_b   1.000
_cell.length_c   1.000
_cell.angle_alpha   90.00
_cell.angle_beta   90.00
_cell.angle_gamma   90.00
#
_symmetry.space_group_name_H-M   'P 1'
#
loop_
_entity.id
_entity.type
_entity.pdbx_description
1 polymer ?
#
loop_
_entity_poly.entity_id
_entity_poly.type
_entity_poly.pdbx_seq_one_letter_code
_entity_poly.pdbx_strand_id
1 'polypeptide(L)'
;MVSLNLSSINQNEPDLKSLVNQLLNAYNKLTKELLFVLNNLDTRNINEIHAEKLVALSIETEKLAAGAVTAEKITVGELSAISADLGHITAGLIESIKIFGSYIATRDGAFPRCEMSNTGNVFAAYTNANNKIAIDPNYAGVPALDFYMNGAVKGKLDTISSIMELVGNGGLLLYANGGNLELNASTGFVSVPTWYKLLNDNTDRTLGEELSEIYDRLEALEGGA
;
A
#
# COMPACT_ATOMS: atom_id res chain seq x y z
N MET A 1 -53.65 -0.36 28.28
CA MET A 1 -54.08 1.04 28.10
C MET A 1 -54.38 1.62 29.46
N VAL A 2 -53.79 2.76 29.82
CA VAL A 2 -54.20 3.50 31.03
C VAL A 2 -55.59 4.09 30.75
N SER A 3 -56.60 3.75 31.54
CA SER A 3 -57.97 4.23 31.36
C SER A 3 -58.21 5.46 32.23
N LEU A 4 -58.61 6.58 31.62
CA LEU A 4 -58.95 7.80 32.35
C LEU A 4 -60.30 7.63 33.05
N ASN A 5 -60.31 7.66 34.38
CA ASN A 5 -61.54 7.60 35.15
C ASN A 5 -62.11 9.02 35.33
N LEU A 6 -62.92 9.48 34.38
CA LEU A 6 -63.54 10.80 34.44
C LEU A 6 -64.76 10.81 35.38
N SER A 7 -64.93 11.88 36.15
CA SER A 7 -66.15 12.06 36.96
C SER A 7 -67.33 12.43 36.06
N SER A 8 -68.51 11.85 36.30
CA SER A 8 -69.75 12.31 35.65
C SER A 8 -70.23 13.62 36.28
N ILE A 9 -70.70 14.55 35.45
CA ILE A 9 -71.28 15.83 35.87
C ILE A 9 -72.73 15.85 35.43
N ASN A 10 -73.65 16.13 36.35
CA ASN A 10 -75.06 16.36 36.02
C ASN A 10 -75.25 17.79 35.51
N GLN A 11 -75.39 17.96 34.19
CA GLN A 11 -75.54 19.27 33.56
C GLN A 11 -76.89 19.96 33.88
N ASN A 12 -77.86 19.20 34.41
CA ASN A 12 -79.18 19.70 34.79
C ASN A 12 -79.30 19.95 36.31
N GLU A 13 -78.19 20.01 37.05
CA GLU A 13 -78.19 20.24 38.49
C GLU A 13 -78.74 21.64 38.82
N PRO A 14 -79.90 21.74 39.51
CA PRO A 14 -80.55 23.04 39.77
C PRO A 14 -79.86 23.82 40.90
N ASP A 15 -79.12 23.16 41.79
CA ASP A 15 -78.32 23.83 42.81
C ASP A 15 -76.93 24.18 42.29
N LEU A 16 -76.66 25.48 42.18
CA LEU A 16 -75.39 26.00 41.71
C LEU A 16 -74.20 25.54 42.59
N LYS A 17 -74.39 25.38 43.90
CA LYS A 17 -73.31 24.91 44.80
C LYS A 17 -72.98 23.44 44.55
N SER A 18 -74.00 22.60 44.37
CA SER A 18 -73.84 21.20 43.98
C SER A 18 -73.10 21.07 42.65
N LEU A 19 -73.49 21.85 41.63
CA LEU A 19 -72.83 21.86 40.33
C LEU A 19 -71.35 22.29 40.42
N VAL A 20 -71.04 23.35 41.18
CA VAL A 20 -69.67 23.81 41.42
C VAL A 20 -68.82 22.73 42.11
N ASN A 21 -69.38 22.01 43.09
CA ASN A 21 -68.68 20.90 43.73
C ASN A 21 -68.42 19.72 42.78
N GLN A 22 -69.40 19.39 41.91
CA GLN A 22 -69.22 18.36 40.88
C GLN A 22 -68.10 18.74 39.90
N LEU A 23 -68.06 20.00 39.45
CA LEU A 23 -67.00 20.55 38.60
C LEU A 23 -65.63 20.51 39.27
N LEU A 24 -65.53 20.93 40.55
CA LEU A 24 -64.29 20.91 41.31
C LEU A 24 -63.75 19.47 41.48
N ASN A 25 -64.64 18.52 41.77
CA ASN A 25 -64.29 17.10 41.89
C ASN A 25 -63.81 16.53 40.55
N ALA A 26 -64.49 16.87 39.45
CA ALA A 26 -64.08 16.47 38.11
C ALA A 26 -62.71 17.05 37.73
N TYR A 27 -62.48 18.34 38.00
CA TYR A 27 -61.19 19.01 37.78
C TYR A 27 -60.06 18.36 38.57
N ASN A 28 -60.26 18.12 39.86
CA ASN A 28 -59.26 17.49 40.72
C ASN A 28 -58.92 16.07 40.27
N LYS A 29 -59.93 15.30 39.85
CA LYS A 29 -59.74 13.94 39.35
C LYS A 29 -59.02 13.93 38.01
N LEU A 30 -59.44 14.79 37.07
CA LEU A 30 -58.76 14.97 35.79
C LEU A 30 -57.29 15.35 35.97
N THR A 31 -57.00 16.28 36.89
CA THR A 31 -55.64 16.71 37.20
C THR A 31 -54.79 15.56 37.73
N LYS A 32 -55.33 14.74 38.63
CA LYS A 32 -54.63 13.56 39.18
C LYS A 32 -54.38 12.49 38.12
N GLU A 33 -55.39 12.18 37.31
CA GLU A 33 -55.29 11.21 36.22
C GLU A 33 -54.28 11.66 35.16
N LEU A 34 -54.28 12.94 34.79
CA LEU A 34 -53.29 13.51 33.86
C LEU A 34 -51.87 13.46 34.43
N LEU A 35 -51.71 13.81 35.71
CA LEU A 35 -50.41 13.72 36.39
C LEU A 35 -49.90 12.28 36.44
N PHE A 36 -50.80 11.32 36.70
CA PHE A 36 -50.47 9.90 36.67
C PHE A 36 -50.03 9.45 35.27
N VAL A 37 -50.80 9.79 34.22
CA VAL A 37 -50.44 9.45 32.84
C VAL A 37 -49.10 10.08 32.48
N LEU A 38 -48.86 11.36 32.74
CA LEU A 38 -47.59 12.02 32.40
C LEU A 38 -46.38 11.42 33.12
N ASN A 39 -46.54 10.99 34.39
CA ASN A 39 -45.46 10.36 35.15
C ASN A 39 -45.19 8.91 34.75
N ASN A 40 -46.17 8.22 34.14
CA ASN A 40 -46.05 6.84 33.71
C ASN A 40 -45.95 6.67 32.19
N LEU A 41 -46.12 7.76 31.44
CA LEU A 41 -45.85 7.81 30.02
C LEU A 41 -44.34 7.91 29.88
N ASP A 42 -43.74 6.86 29.33
CA ASP A 42 -42.30 6.81 29.06
C ASP A 42 -41.95 7.72 27.88
N THR A 43 -42.05 9.02 28.13
CA THR A 43 -41.72 10.08 27.16
C THR A 43 -40.21 10.23 26.97
N ARG A 44 -39.40 9.62 27.85
CA ARG A 44 -37.93 9.65 27.80
C ARG A 44 -37.35 8.65 26.79
N ASN A 45 -38.04 7.53 26.54
CA ASN A 45 -37.64 6.57 25.51
C ASN A 45 -37.91 7.00 24.06
N ILE A 46 -38.57 8.14 23.82
CA ILE A 46 -38.95 8.55 22.45
C ILE A 46 -37.78 9.20 21.70
N ASN A 47 -36.85 9.85 22.43
CA ASN A 47 -35.75 10.60 21.79
C ASN A 47 -34.40 9.86 21.83
N GLU A 48 -34.20 8.94 22.77
CA GLU A 48 -32.96 8.17 22.88
C GLU A 48 -33.31 6.70 23.19
N ILE A 49 -33.17 5.81 22.20
CA ILE A 49 -33.20 4.37 22.43
C ILE A 49 -31.78 3.96 22.83
N HIS A 50 -31.57 3.68 24.12
CA HIS A 50 -30.33 3.06 24.57
C HIS A 50 -30.24 1.60 24.10
N ALA A 51 -29.03 1.13 23.82
CA ALA A 51 -28.79 -0.22 23.30
C ALA A 51 -29.39 -1.34 24.19
N GLU A 52 -29.50 -1.12 25.51
CA GLU A 52 -30.11 -2.06 26.45
C GLU A 52 -31.61 -2.32 26.23
N LYS A 53 -32.32 -1.42 25.52
CA LYS A 53 -33.73 -1.59 25.17
C LYS A 53 -33.92 -2.36 23.85
N LEU A 54 -32.83 -2.63 23.11
CA LEU A 54 -32.88 -3.38 21.87
C LEU A 54 -32.88 -4.88 22.17
N VAL A 55 -33.99 -5.54 21.85
CA VAL A 55 -34.04 -7.00 21.83
C VAL A 55 -33.20 -7.48 20.63
N ALA A 56 -32.51 -8.61 20.77
CA ALA A 56 -31.75 -9.21 19.67
C ALA A 56 -32.61 -9.31 18.40
N LEU A 57 -32.04 -8.93 17.25
CA LEU A 57 -32.70 -8.91 15.93
C LEU A 57 -33.89 -7.94 15.79
N SER A 58 -34.15 -7.06 16.76
CA SER A 58 -35.28 -6.11 16.68
C SER A 58 -35.07 -4.97 15.67
N ILE A 59 -33.82 -4.67 15.30
CA ILE A 59 -33.48 -3.70 14.26
C ILE A 59 -33.33 -4.45 12.94
N GLU A 60 -34.40 -4.43 12.16
CA GLU A 60 -34.46 -4.98 10.80
C GLU A 60 -34.22 -3.86 9.78
N THR A 61 -33.79 -4.23 8.57
CA THR A 61 -33.43 -3.26 7.51
C THR A 61 -34.57 -2.28 7.20
N GLU A 62 -35.83 -2.72 7.22
CA GLU A 62 -37.01 -1.88 6.99
C GLU A 62 -37.21 -0.77 8.03
N LYS A 63 -36.60 -0.90 9.22
CA LYS A 63 -36.63 0.10 10.29
C LYS A 63 -35.50 1.12 10.18
N LEU A 64 -34.54 0.90 9.28
CA LEU A 64 -33.45 1.84 9.03
C LEU A 64 -33.90 2.89 8.02
N ALA A 65 -33.93 4.15 8.44
CA ALA A 65 -34.08 5.26 7.51
C ALA A 65 -32.93 5.24 6.47
N ALA A 66 -33.19 5.72 5.26
CA ALA A 66 -32.14 5.86 4.26
C ALA A 66 -30.98 6.72 4.82
N GLY A 67 -29.74 6.22 4.69
CA GLY A 67 -28.55 6.87 5.26
C GLY A 67 -28.45 6.80 6.79
N ALA A 68 -29.27 6.01 7.48
CA ALA A 68 -29.13 5.79 8.92
C ALA A 68 -27.77 5.16 9.26
N VAL A 69 -27.29 4.25 8.40
CA VAL A 69 -25.99 3.58 8.52
C VAL A 69 -25.15 3.96 7.30
N THR A 70 -24.10 4.75 7.53
CA THR A 70 -23.11 5.15 6.52
C THR A 70 -21.71 4.95 7.09
N ALA A 71 -20.69 4.84 6.24
CA ALA A 71 -19.29 4.69 6.69
C ALA A 71 -18.87 5.81 7.66
N GLU A 72 -19.33 7.04 7.45
CA GLU A 72 -19.05 8.20 8.31
C GLU A 72 -19.61 8.05 9.74
N LYS A 73 -20.64 7.22 9.93
CA LYS A 73 -21.29 6.99 11.24
C LYS A 73 -20.76 5.76 11.96
N ILE A 74 -19.84 5.00 11.35
CA ILE A 74 -19.31 3.75 11.88
C ILE A 74 -17.89 3.99 12.37
N THR A 75 -17.66 3.84 13.67
CA THR A 75 -16.32 3.71 14.25
C THR A 75 -16.15 2.28 14.75
N VAL A 76 -15.15 1.56 14.21
CA VAL A 76 -14.81 0.19 14.63
C VAL A 76 -13.49 0.20 15.37
N GLY A 77 -13.40 -0.51 16.49
CA GLY A 77 -12.14 -0.76 17.18
C GLY A 77 -11.36 -1.91 16.53
N GLU A 78 -12.06 -2.96 16.14
CA GLU A 78 -11.53 -4.12 15.42
C GLU A 78 -12.54 -4.56 14.36
N LEU A 79 -12.04 -4.94 13.19
CA LEU A 79 -12.85 -5.52 12.12
C LEU A 79 -12.42 -6.98 11.90
N SER A 80 -13.12 -7.92 12.51
CA SER A 80 -12.91 -9.36 12.29
C SER A 80 -13.84 -9.84 11.17
N ALA A 81 -13.40 -9.73 9.92
CA ALA A 81 -14.15 -10.15 8.73
C ALA A 81 -13.50 -11.35 8.04
N ILE A 82 -14.31 -12.28 7.52
CA ILE A 82 -13.83 -13.39 6.67
C ILE A 82 -13.33 -12.85 5.32
N SER A 83 -14.01 -11.83 4.78
CA SER A 83 -13.66 -11.11 3.57
C SER A 83 -14.11 -9.65 3.69
N ALA A 84 -13.32 -8.72 3.17
CA ALA A 84 -13.66 -7.31 3.10
C ALA A 84 -13.03 -6.68 1.86
N ASP A 85 -13.83 -5.92 1.10
CA ASP A 85 -13.33 -5.04 0.04
C ASP A 85 -12.98 -3.69 0.67
N LEU A 86 -11.69 -3.49 0.92
CA LEU A 86 -11.18 -2.27 1.54
C LEU A 86 -10.78 -1.25 0.46
N GLY A 87 -11.08 0.02 0.71
CA GLY A 87 -10.61 1.14 -0.10
C GLY A 87 -9.19 1.55 0.28
N HIS A 88 -8.96 2.86 0.43
CA HIS A 88 -7.69 3.37 0.93
C HIS A 88 -7.51 3.03 2.42
N ILE A 89 -6.40 2.36 2.75
CA ILE A 89 -6.08 1.97 4.11
C ILE A 89 -4.88 2.80 4.58
N THR A 90 -5.05 3.53 5.69
CA THR A 90 -3.91 4.05 6.45
C THR A 90 -3.64 3.07 7.58
N ALA A 91 -2.61 2.23 7.41
CA ALA A 91 -2.23 1.22 8.38
C ALA A 91 -0.86 1.51 9.00
N GLY A 92 -0.63 0.96 10.19
CA GLY A 92 0.72 0.82 10.74
C GLY A 92 1.37 -0.45 10.19
N LEU A 93 1.36 -1.50 11.00
CA LEU A 93 1.88 -2.82 10.64
C LEU A 93 0.83 -3.63 9.88
N ILE A 94 1.23 -4.26 8.77
CA ILE A 94 0.41 -5.21 8.00
C ILE A 94 1.19 -6.52 7.92
N GLU A 95 0.61 -7.62 8.42
CA GLU A 95 1.25 -8.94 8.46
C GLU A 95 0.34 -10.02 7.89
N SER A 96 0.92 -11.15 7.48
CA SER A 96 0.20 -12.35 7.02
C SER A 96 -0.70 -12.15 5.79
N ILE A 97 -0.35 -11.22 4.90
CA ILE A 97 -1.10 -10.95 3.66
C ILE A 97 -0.41 -11.55 2.42
N LYS A 98 -1.22 -11.78 1.38
CA LYS A 98 -0.74 -12.01 0.02
C LYS A 98 -1.21 -10.85 -0.85
N ILE A 99 -0.31 -10.27 -1.63
CA ILE A 99 -0.60 -9.16 -2.52
C ILE A 99 -0.43 -9.63 -3.96
N PHE A 100 -1.46 -9.44 -4.79
CA PHE A 100 -1.44 -9.78 -6.21
C PHE A 100 -1.82 -8.56 -7.05
N GLY A 101 -1.16 -8.41 -8.21
CA GLY A 101 -1.51 -7.38 -9.19
C GLY A 101 -1.43 -5.93 -8.69
N SER A 102 -0.72 -5.68 -7.59
CA SER A 102 -0.65 -4.35 -6.98
C SER A 102 0.69 -3.67 -7.29
N TYR A 103 0.64 -2.35 -7.39
CA TYR A 103 1.82 -1.50 -7.29
C TYR A 103 2.15 -1.25 -5.83
N ILE A 104 3.38 -1.55 -5.40
CA ILE A 104 3.84 -1.35 -4.03
C ILE A 104 5.03 -0.41 -4.10
N ALA A 105 5.00 0.72 -3.38
CA ALA A 105 6.11 1.66 -3.33
C ALA A 105 6.38 2.16 -1.92
N THR A 106 7.63 2.42 -1.61
CA THR A 106 8.03 3.00 -0.31
C THR A 106 7.68 4.48 -0.19
N ARG A 107 7.37 5.14 -1.31
CA ARG A 107 6.99 6.56 -1.38
C ARG A 107 6.14 6.81 -2.62
N ASP A 108 5.05 7.54 -2.44
CA ASP A 108 4.14 7.92 -3.52
C ASP A 108 4.62 9.19 -4.24
N GLY A 109 4.55 9.19 -5.58
CA GLY A 109 4.80 10.35 -6.44
C GLY A 109 6.18 11.01 -6.37
N ALA A 110 7.12 10.47 -5.60
CA ALA A 110 8.38 11.14 -5.29
C ALA A 110 9.57 10.18 -5.18
N PHE A 111 10.77 10.76 -5.09
CA PHE A 111 12.05 10.05 -5.06
C PHE A 111 12.90 10.50 -3.86
N PRO A 112 13.77 9.64 -3.30
CA PRO A 112 14.03 8.26 -3.73
C PRO A 112 12.87 7.32 -3.34
N ARG A 113 12.75 6.19 -4.05
CA ARG A 113 11.78 5.15 -3.72
C ARG A 113 12.25 3.77 -4.20
N CYS A 114 11.77 2.72 -3.53
CA CYS A 114 11.76 1.37 -4.07
C CYS A 114 10.31 1.03 -4.47
N GLU A 115 10.14 0.30 -5.56
CA GLU A 115 8.83 -0.15 -6.01
C GLU A 115 8.83 -1.61 -6.49
N MET A 116 7.69 -2.26 -6.34
CA MET A 116 7.30 -3.48 -7.02
C MET A 116 6.14 -3.13 -7.96
N SER A 117 6.26 -3.47 -9.23
CA SER A 117 5.21 -3.21 -10.22
C SER A 117 4.79 -4.51 -10.91
N ASN A 118 3.50 -4.59 -11.27
CA ASN A 118 2.98 -5.63 -12.14
C ASN A 118 3.09 -5.26 -13.63
N THR A 119 3.55 -4.04 -13.93
CA THR A 119 3.72 -3.51 -15.29
C THR A 119 5.11 -2.90 -15.45
N GLY A 120 5.84 -3.31 -16.49
CA GLY A 120 7.22 -2.86 -16.74
C GLY A 120 8.23 -3.49 -15.77
N ASN A 121 9.00 -2.63 -15.08
CA ASN A 121 10.05 -3.05 -14.15
C ASN A 121 9.44 -3.70 -12.91
N VAL A 122 9.67 -5.00 -12.70
CA VAL A 122 8.99 -5.74 -11.62
C VAL A 122 9.50 -5.39 -10.23
N PHE A 123 10.78 -5.05 -10.11
CA PHE A 123 11.40 -4.50 -8.91
C PHE A 123 12.38 -3.40 -9.32
N ALA A 124 12.31 -2.25 -8.67
CA ALA A 124 13.21 -1.14 -8.98
C ALA A 124 13.48 -0.24 -7.78
N ALA A 125 14.69 0.31 -7.74
CA ALA A 125 15.13 1.31 -6.78
C ALA A 125 15.53 2.57 -7.54
N TYR A 126 14.87 3.69 -7.23
CA TYR A 126 15.03 4.97 -7.92
C TYR A 126 15.69 5.99 -7.01
N THR A 127 16.73 6.63 -7.51
CA THR A 127 17.26 7.88 -6.94
C THR A 127 16.45 9.08 -7.44
N ASN A 128 16.05 9.06 -8.72
CA ASN A 128 15.16 10.01 -9.37
C ASN A 128 14.54 9.36 -10.62
N ALA A 129 13.76 10.11 -11.41
CA ALA A 129 13.07 9.59 -12.59
C ALA A 129 13.99 8.92 -13.62
N ASN A 130 15.26 9.34 -13.69
CA ASN A 130 16.20 8.95 -14.74
C ASN A 130 17.32 8.04 -14.25
N ASN A 131 17.47 7.87 -12.93
CA ASN A 131 18.56 7.12 -12.32
C ASN A 131 17.96 6.05 -11.41
N LYS A 132 18.12 4.78 -11.81
CA LYS A 132 17.52 3.64 -11.13
C LYS A 132 18.30 2.36 -11.40
N ILE A 133 18.07 1.37 -10.55
CA ILE A 133 18.36 -0.04 -10.85
C ILE A 133 17.01 -0.74 -10.95
N ALA A 134 16.84 -1.61 -11.93
CA ALA A 134 15.56 -2.29 -12.13
C ALA A 134 15.72 -3.68 -12.73
N ILE A 135 14.79 -4.56 -12.42
CA ILE A 135 14.66 -5.87 -13.08
C ILE A 135 13.75 -5.72 -14.29
N ASP A 136 14.29 -6.04 -15.47
CA ASP A 136 13.50 -6.34 -16.66
C ASP A 136 13.20 -7.86 -16.64
N PRO A 137 11.95 -8.28 -16.39
CA PRO A 137 11.62 -9.70 -16.30
C PRO A 137 11.67 -10.42 -17.66
N ASN A 138 11.71 -9.69 -18.77
CA ASN A 138 11.66 -10.24 -20.12
C ASN A 138 12.56 -9.47 -21.10
N TYR A 139 13.84 -9.37 -20.73
CA TYR A 139 14.89 -8.95 -21.63
C TYR A 139 15.15 -10.05 -22.67
N ALA A 140 14.45 -9.95 -23.82
CA ALA A 140 14.57 -10.89 -24.95
C ALA A 140 14.36 -12.37 -24.58
N GLY A 141 13.43 -12.66 -23.66
CA GLY A 141 13.09 -14.03 -23.23
C GLY A 141 13.79 -14.49 -21.95
N VAL A 142 14.71 -13.69 -21.39
CA VAL A 142 15.38 -13.94 -20.11
C VAL A 142 15.28 -12.70 -19.20
N PRO A 143 15.44 -12.82 -17.87
CA PRO A 143 15.48 -11.64 -17.02
C PRO A 143 16.84 -10.92 -17.11
N ALA A 144 16.83 -9.62 -16.82
CA ALA A 144 18.04 -8.81 -16.67
C ALA A 144 17.93 -7.87 -15.46
N LEU A 145 19.08 -7.56 -14.84
CA LEU A 145 19.22 -6.43 -13.93
C LEU A 145 19.84 -5.26 -14.67
N ASP A 146 19.09 -4.18 -14.80
CA ASP A 146 19.45 -3.01 -15.58
C ASP A 146 19.88 -1.85 -14.68
N PHE A 147 20.99 -1.22 -15.05
CA PHE A 147 21.50 -0.01 -14.41
C PHE A 147 21.23 1.19 -15.30
N TYR A 148 20.41 2.14 -14.84
CA TYR A 148 20.04 3.34 -15.59
C TYR A 148 20.74 4.57 -15.05
N MET A 149 21.26 5.39 -15.96
CA MET A 149 21.74 6.73 -15.66
C MET A 149 21.25 7.71 -16.73
N ASN A 150 20.73 8.86 -16.30
CA ASN A 150 20.18 9.88 -17.19
C ASN A 150 19.16 9.33 -18.21
N GLY A 151 18.35 8.37 -17.78
CA GLY A 151 17.29 7.77 -18.60
C GLY A 151 17.76 6.68 -19.56
N ALA A 152 19.06 6.41 -19.65
CA ALA A 152 19.62 5.39 -20.52
C ALA A 152 20.18 4.22 -19.71
N VAL A 153 20.06 3.00 -20.24
CA VAL A 153 20.75 1.84 -19.67
C VAL A 153 22.25 1.98 -19.88
N LYS A 154 23.00 1.92 -18.79
CA LYS A 154 24.48 1.97 -18.75
C LYS A 154 25.12 0.62 -18.50
N GLY A 155 24.37 -0.36 -18.03
CA GLY A 155 24.84 -1.72 -17.97
C GLY A 155 23.75 -2.70 -17.60
N LYS A 156 24.06 -3.98 -17.82
CA LYS A 156 23.17 -5.11 -17.54
C LYS A 156 23.94 -6.25 -16.90
N LEU A 157 23.25 -7.00 -16.04
CA LEU A 157 23.57 -8.38 -15.69
C LEU A 157 22.46 -9.26 -16.22
N ASP A 158 22.78 -10.16 -17.15
CA ASP A 158 21.78 -10.97 -17.85
C ASP A 158 22.34 -12.31 -18.32
N THR A 159 21.51 -13.08 -19.03
CA THR A 159 21.89 -14.39 -19.56
C THR A 159 21.46 -14.61 -21.01
N ILE A 160 21.40 -13.54 -21.82
CA ILE A 160 20.82 -13.63 -23.16
C ILE A 160 21.63 -14.56 -24.08
N SER A 161 22.95 -14.61 -23.90
CA SER A 161 23.88 -15.45 -24.65
C SER A 161 24.06 -16.85 -24.05
N SER A 162 23.12 -17.32 -23.22
CA SER A 162 23.17 -18.62 -22.51
C SER A 162 24.33 -18.78 -21.51
N ILE A 163 25.00 -17.68 -21.17
CA ILE A 163 26.02 -17.56 -20.12
C ILE A 163 25.70 -16.34 -19.26
N MET A 164 26.28 -16.21 -18.08
CA MET A 164 26.15 -14.96 -17.32
C MET A 164 26.95 -13.85 -18.00
N GLU A 165 26.30 -12.73 -18.25
CA GLU A 165 26.89 -11.57 -18.92
C GLU A 165 26.91 -10.37 -17.97
N LEU A 166 28.02 -9.64 -18.00
CA LEU A 166 28.14 -8.29 -17.46
C LEU A 166 28.43 -7.35 -18.62
N VAL A 167 27.47 -6.51 -18.95
CA VAL A 167 27.53 -5.62 -20.11
C VAL A 167 27.61 -4.18 -19.64
N GLY A 168 28.56 -3.41 -20.17
CA GLY A 168 28.64 -1.96 -20.00
C GLY A 168 28.31 -1.24 -21.31
N ASN A 169 27.42 -0.24 -21.27
CA ASN A 169 27.08 0.60 -22.40
C ASN A 169 27.75 1.98 -22.26
N GLY A 170 28.75 2.22 -23.11
CA GLY A 170 29.66 3.36 -23.01
C GLY A 170 30.98 3.04 -22.28
N GLY A 171 31.23 1.76 -21.97
CA GLY A 171 32.42 1.26 -21.29
C GLY A 171 32.09 0.39 -20.07
N LEU A 172 33.07 -0.40 -19.63
CA LEU A 172 33.02 -1.17 -18.40
C LEU A 172 34.33 -0.95 -17.64
N LEU A 173 34.26 -0.36 -16.44
CA LEU A 173 35.41 -0.17 -15.58
C LEU A 173 35.44 -1.27 -14.52
N LEU A 174 36.49 -2.09 -14.54
CA LEU A 174 36.76 -3.11 -13.53
C LEU A 174 38.06 -2.73 -12.83
N TYR A 175 37.98 -2.43 -11.53
CA TYR A 175 39.16 -2.07 -10.75
C TYR A 175 39.02 -2.59 -9.32
N ALA A 176 40.14 -2.93 -8.71
CA ALA A 176 40.24 -3.26 -7.29
C ALA A 176 40.88 -2.07 -6.56
N ASN A 177 40.19 -1.53 -5.54
CA ASN A 177 40.76 -0.49 -4.69
C ASN A 177 41.65 -1.14 -3.61
N GLY A 178 42.89 -1.44 -3.99
CA GLY A 178 43.79 -2.29 -3.24
C GLY A 178 43.60 -3.78 -3.56
N GLY A 179 44.66 -4.57 -3.40
CA GLY A 179 44.67 -6.00 -3.77
C GLY A 179 44.77 -6.24 -5.28
N ASN A 180 44.60 -7.50 -5.70
CA ASN A 180 44.66 -7.91 -7.10
C ASN A 180 43.26 -7.93 -7.74
N LEU A 181 43.19 -7.63 -9.03
CA LEU A 181 42.05 -8.00 -9.86
C LEU A 181 42.32 -9.39 -10.47
N GLU A 182 41.60 -10.41 -10.00
CA GLU A 182 41.80 -11.79 -10.46
C GLU A 182 40.82 -12.14 -11.60
N LEU A 183 41.36 -12.55 -12.75
CA LEU A 183 40.60 -13.11 -13.87
C LEU A 183 41.06 -14.56 -14.05
N ASN A 184 40.22 -15.52 -13.64
CA ASN A 184 40.59 -16.92 -13.60
C ASN A 184 39.57 -17.78 -14.36
N ALA A 185 40.05 -18.50 -15.38
CA ALA A 185 39.32 -19.55 -16.07
C ALA A 185 39.94 -20.89 -15.69
N SER A 186 39.28 -21.64 -14.77
CA SER A 186 39.79 -22.94 -14.30
C SER A 186 39.99 -23.95 -15.43
N THR A 187 39.21 -23.80 -16.50
CA THR A 187 39.41 -24.42 -17.80
C THR A 187 39.14 -23.38 -18.89
N GLY A 188 39.77 -23.51 -20.06
CA GLY A 188 39.65 -22.53 -21.15
C GLY A 188 40.64 -21.37 -21.00
N PHE A 189 40.20 -20.17 -21.40
CA PHE A 189 41.07 -18.99 -21.50
C PHE A 189 40.37 -17.73 -21.01
N VAL A 190 41.16 -16.78 -20.49
CA VAL A 190 40.77 -15.37 -20.45
C VAL A 190 41.03 -14.80 -21.84
N SER A 191 39.96 -14.66 -22.62
CA SER A 191 40.06 -14.25 -24.01
C SER A 191 40.11 -12.73 -24.17
N VAL A 192 41.06 -12.25 -24.96
CA VAL A 192 41.10 -10.87 -25.45
C VAL A 192 41.08 -10.88 -26.98
N PRO A 193 40.44 -9.90 -27.64
CA PRO A 193 40.39 -9.89 -29.11
C PRO A 193 41.76 -9.83 -29.77
N THR A 194 42.73 -9.17 -29.12
CA THR A 194 44.12 -9.09 -29.54
C THR A 194 44.98 -8.56 -28.38
N TRP A 195 46.27 -8.91 -28.36
CA TRP A 195 47.23 -8.39 -27.39
C TRP A 195 47.46 -6.87 -27.52
N TYR A 196 47.12 -6.29 -28.67
CA TYR A 196 47.10 -4.84 -28.89
C TYR A 196 45.91 -4.11 -28.20
N LYS A 197 45.06 -4.83 -27.45
CA LYS A 197 43.99 -4.24 -26.63
C LYS A 197 44.26 -4.28 -25.13
N LEU A 198 45.41 -4.82 -24.73
CA LEU A 198 45.90 -4.70 -23.35
C LEU A 198 46.90 -3.56 -23.31
N LEU A 199 46.43 -2.39 -22.88
CA LEU A 199 47.22 -1.17 -22.78
C LEU A 199 47.84 -1.05 -21.39
N ASN A 200 49.09 -0.61 -21.32
CA ASN A 200 49.68 -0.08 -20.11
C ASN A 200 49.53 1.44 -20.11
N ASP A 201 48.59 1.95 -19.31
CA ASP A 201 48.26 3.38 -19.25
C ASP A 201 49.44 4.28 -18.77
N ASN A 202 50.49 3.70 -18.17
CA ASN A 202 51.66 4.50 -17.76
C ASN A 202 52.68 4.71 -18.88
N THR A 203 52.76 3.78 -19.83
CA THR A 203 53.73 3.82 -20.93
C THR A 203 53.10 4.15 -22.27
N ASP A 204 51.76 4.18 -22.35
CA ASP A 204 50.98 4.28 -23.59
C ASP A 204 51.36 3.20 -24.63
N ARG A 205 51.85 2.06 -24.15
CA ARG A 205 52.20 0.91 -24.99
C ARG A 205 51.31 -0.28 -24.67
N THR A 206 50.89 -0.96 -25.73
CA THR A 206 50.12 -2.19 -25.65
C THR A 206 51.03 -3.39 -25.48
N LEU A 207 50.53 -4.47 -24.88
CA LEU A 207 51.26 -5.74 -24.79
C LEU A 207 51.68 -6.25 -26.18
N GLY A 208 50.84 -6.05 -27.19
CA GLY A 208 51.16 -6.38 -28.57
C GLY A 208 52.41 -5.65 -29.10
N GLU A 209 52.51 -4.34 -28.87
CA GLU A 209 53.68 -3.54 -29.29
C GLU A 209 54.95 -3.94 -28.56
N GLU A 210 54.86 -4.21 -27.25
CA GLU A 210 55.99 -4.70 -26.45
C GLU A 210 56.49 -6.06 -26.98
N LEU A 211 55.58 -7.00 -27.26
CA LEU A 211 55.95 -8.32 -27.79
C LEU A 211 56.53 -8.25 -29.20
N SER A 212 56.00 -7.40 -30.07
CA SER A 212 56.52 -7.22 -31.43
C SER A 212 57.92 -6.60 -31.44
N GLU A 213 58.18 -5.59 -30.60
CA GLU A 213 59.53 -5.03 -30.48
C GLU A 213 60.54 -6.08 -30.01
N ILE A 214 60.17 -6.92 -29.04
CA ILE A 214 61.02 -8.01 -28.57
C ILE A 214 61.31 -8.99 -29.72
N TYR A 215 60.28 -9.36 -30.48
CA TYR A 215 60.42 -10.30 -31.60
C TYR A 215 61.36 -9.76 -32.69
N ASP A 216 61.19 -8.50 -33.10
CA ASP A 216 62.05 -7.85 -34.11
C ASP A 216 63.52 -7.80 -33.64
N ARG A 217 63.73 -7.54 -32.35
CA ARG A 217 65.08 -7.53 -31.76
C ARG A 217 65.72 -8.92 -31.73
N LEU A 218 64.92 -9.97 -31.54
CA LEU A 218 65.40 -11.35 -31.62
C LEU A 218 65.75 -11.73 -33.05
N GLU A 219 64.89 -11.45 -34.03
CA GLU A 219 65.20 -11.72 -35.45
C GLU A 219 66.45 -10.97 -35.92
N ALA A 220 66.62 -9.72 -35.51
CA ALA A 220 67.83 -8.95 -35.84
C ALA A 220 69.11 -9.57 -35.24
N LEU A 221 68.99 -10.20 -34.06
CA LEU A 221 70.11 -10.90 -33.43
C LEU A 221 70.42 -12.22 -34.14
N GLU A 222 69.40 -12.94 -34.58
CA GLU A 222 69.55 -14.21 -35.32
C GLU A 222 70.06 -14.01 -36.75
N GLY A 223 69.62 -12.95 -37.44
CA GLY A 223 70.08 -12.61 -38.78
C GLY A 223 71.47 -11.97 -38.84
N GLY A 224 72.05 -11.62 -37.69
CA GLY A 224 73.41 -11.08 -37.54
C GLY A 224 74.49 -12.12 -37.25
N ALA A 225 74.13 -13.41 -37.22
CA ALA A 225 75.03 -14.55 -36.98
C ALA A 225 75.45 -15.26 -38.29
#